data_AF-A0A970B0E4-F1
#
_entry.id   AF-A0A970B0E4-F1
#
_cell.length_a   1.000
_cell.length_b   1.000
_cell.length_c   1.000
_cell.angle_alpha   90.00
_cell.angle_beta   90.00
_cell.angle_gamma   90.00
#
_symmetry.space_group_name_H-M   'P 1'
#
loop_
_entity.id
_entity.type
_entity.pdbx_description
1 polymer ?
#
loop_
_entity_poly.entity_id
_entity_poly.type
_entity_poly.pdbx_seq_one_letter_code
_entity_poly.pdbx_strand_id
1 'polypeptide(L)' 'MAKLSTRAAEVSERLAQNVQAVCRHYLPAGRREGRYWMIGDVAGTPGRSLYVRL' A
#
# COMPACT_ATOMS: atom_id res chain seq x y z
N MET A 1 -31.65 8.19 1.44
CA MET A 1 -30.23 8.60 1.57
C MET A 1 -29.35 7.38 1.34
N ALA A 2 -28.46 7.44 0.37
CA ALA A 2 -27.88 6.29 -0.34
C ALA A 2 -26.93 5.43 0.52
N LYS A 3 -27.36 4.20 0.81
CA LYS A 3 -26.60 3.10 1.41
C LYS A 3 -25.75 2.38 0.35
N LEU A 4 -24.84 3.09 -0.32
CA LEU A 4 -23.87 2.47 -1.24
C LEU A 4 -22.41 2.87 -0.96
N SER A 5 -22.17 4.03 -0.35
CA SER A 5 -20.81 4.54 -0.14
C SER A 5 -20.04 3.87 1.00
N THR A 6 -20.73 3.16 1.90
CA THR A 6 -20.11 2.59 3.11
C THR A 6 -19.33 1.30 2.82
N ARG A 7 -19.82 0.44 1.92
CA ARG A 7 -19.17 -0.87 1.68
C ARG A 7 -17.81 -0.72 0.99
N ALA A 8 -17.69 0.17 0.02
CA ALA A 8 -16.41 0.44 -0.65
C ALA A 8 -15.42 1.16 0.28
N ALA A 9 -15.90 2.09 1.11
CA ALA A 9 -15.09 2.78 2.11
C ALA A 9 -14.55 1.81 3.18
N GLU A 10 -15.42 0.96 3.72
CA GLU A 10 -15.06 -0.04 4.75
C GLU A 10 -14.09 -1.09 4.20
N VAL A 11 -14.26 -1.51 2.94
CA VAL A 11 -13.28 -2.35 2.23
C VAL A 11 -11.96 -1.61 2.05
N SER A 12 -11.99 -0.33 1.66
CA SER A 12 -10.78 0.47 1.47
C SER A 12 -10.02 0.68 2.79
N GLU A 13 -10.71 0.93 3.90
CA GLU A 13 -10.08 1.06 5.22
C GLU A 13 -9.46 -0.25 5.69
N ARG A 14 -10.15 -1.38 5.53
CA ARG A 14 -9.59 -2.70 5.84
C ARG A 14 -8.41 -3.03 4.93
N LEU A 15 -8.46 -2.66 3.66
CA LEU A 15 -7.32 -2.82 2.76
C LEU A 15 -6.16 -1.94 3.20
N ALA A 16 -6.40 -0.67 3.56
CA ALA A 16 -5.38 0.25 4.04
C ALA A 16 -4.73 -0.21 5.35
N GLN A 17 -5.47 -0.89 6.23
CA GLN A 17 -4.89 -1.52 7.42
C GLN A 17 -3.94 -2.67 7.07
N ASN A 18 -4.24 -3.42 6.00
CA ASN A 18 -3.45 -4.56 5.56
C ASN A 18 -2.42 -4.22 4.47
N VAL A 19 -2.46 -3.03 3.90
CA VAL A 19 -1.61 -2.65 2.75
C VAL A 19 -0.13 -2.67 3.11
N GLN A 20 0.23 -2.37 4.37
CA GLN A 20 1.60 -2.52 4.86
C GLN A 20 2.07 -3.97 4.94
N ALA A 21 1.17 -4.92 5.24
CA ALA A 21 1.50 -6.34 5.26
C ALA A 21 1.67 -6.88 3.84
N VAL A 22 0.78 -6.47 2.92
CA VAL A 22 0.89 -6.76 1.48
C VAL A 22 2.19 -6.21 0.91
N CYS A 23 2.51 -4.94 1.18
CA CYS A 23 3.75 -4.32 0.72
C CYS A 23 4.99 -5.03 1.28
N ARG A 24 4.98 -5.45 2.55
CA ARG A 24 6.08 -6.25 3.13
C ARG A 24 6.20 -7.65 2.53
N HIS A 25 5.08 -8.27 2.14
CA HIS A 25 5.07 -9.61 1.59
C HIS A 25 5.54 -9.66 0.13
N TYR A 26 5.00 -8.78 -0.71
CA TYR A 26 5.31 -8.76 -2.15
C TYR A 26 6.50 -7.88 -2.50
N LEU A 27 6.78 -6.84 -1.69
CA LEU A 27 7.84 -5.87 -1.95
C LEU A 27 8.73 -5.70 -0.70
N PRO A 28 9.39 -6.79 -0.25
CA PRO A 28 10.09 -6.84 1.04
C PRO A 28 11.26 -5.86 1.15
N ALA A 29 11.87 -5.47 0.03
CA ALA A 29 12.97 -4.50 0.01
C ALA A 29 12.52 -3.04 0.06
N GLY A 30 11.21 -2.80 0.08
CA GLY A 30 10.67 -1.45 0.20
C GLY A 30 10.75 -0.90 1.62
N ARG A 31 10.63 0.42 1.70
CA ARG A 31 10.60 1.13 2.98
C ARG A 31 9.42 2.09 3.06
N ARG A 32 8.86 2.23 4.25
CA ARG A 32 7.77 3.18 4.51
C ARG A 32 8.32 4.59 4.68
N GLU A 33 8.02 5.47 3.73
CA GLU A 33 8.22 6.92 3.83
C GLU A 33 6.85 7.61 3.96
N GLY A 34 6.41 7.87 5.20
CA GLY A 34 5.12 8.51 5.48
C GLY A 34 3.92 7.63 5.06
N ARG A 35 3.16 8.12 4.06
CA ARG A 35 2.03 7.41 3.41
C ARG A 35 2.44 6.68 2.13
N TYR A 36 3.73 6.51 1.91
CA TYR A 36 4.25 5.85 0.72
C TYR A 36 5.17 4.69 1.11
N TRP A 37 5.12 3.63 0.32
CA TRP A 37 6.04 2.51 0.36
C TRP A 37 6.96 2.60 -0.84
N MET A 38 8.21 3.01 -0.62
CA MET A 38 9.18 3.31 -1.66
C MET A 38 10.00 2.06 -2.00
N ILE A 39 10.18 1.80 -3.30
CA ILE A 39 10.96 0.70 -3.88
C ILE A 39 11.81 1.22 -5.07
N GLY A 40 12.94 0.56 -5.33
CA GLY A 40 13.71 0.77 -6.56
C GLY A 40 13.06 0.12 -7.78
N ASP A 41 12.74 -1.17 -7.70
CA ASP A 41 12.05 -1.94 -8.75
C ASP A 41 11.27 -3.15 -8.22
N VAL A 42 10.52 -3.83 -9.10
CA VAL A 42 9.76 -5.05 -8.78
C VAL A 42 10.62 -6.23 -8.31
N ALA A 43 11.92 -6.21 -8.55
CA ALA A 43 12.88 -7.22 -8.08
C ALA A 43 13.45 -6.90 -6.68
N GLY A 44 13.05 -5.76 -6.08
CA GLY A 44 13.42 -5.40 -4.73
C GLY A 44 14.77 -4.71 -4.61
N THR A 45 15.23 -4.00 -5.63
CA THR A 45 16.38 -3.10 -5.42
C THR A 45 15.98 -1.92 -4.52
N PRO A 46 16.88 -1.45 -3.65
CA PRO A 46 16.66 -0.21 -2.90
C PRO A 46 16.62 0.98 -3.85
N GLY A 47 15.59 1.82 -3.75
CA GLY A 47 15.46 3.00 -4.60
C GLY A 47 14.16 3.78 -4.36
N ARG A 48 13.91 4.76 -5.23
CA ARG A 48 12.78 5.70 -5.12
C ARG A 48 11.94 5.79 -6.41
N SER A 49 12.15 4.86 -7.34
CA SER A 49 11.58 4.91 -8.69
C SER A 49 10.15 4.38 -8.73
N LEU A 50 9.79 3.49 -7.81
CA LEU A 50 8.45 2.93 -7.67
C LEU A 50 7.94 3.18 -6.25
N TYR A 51 6.66 3.54 -6.14
CA TYR A 51 6.03 3.72 -4.84
C TYR A 51 4.60 3.18 -4.83
N VAL A 52 4.18 2.66 -3.68
CA VAL A 52 2.79 2.31 -3.39
C VAL A 52 2.25 3.33 -2.39
N ARG A 53 1.09 3.90 -2.67
CA ARG A 53 0.39 4.77 -1.70
C ARG A 53 -0.35 3.90 -0.69
N LEU A 54 -0.01 4.05 0.58
CA LEU A 54 -0.66 3.40 1.73
C LEU A 54 -1.91 4.17 2.15
#